data_AF-A0A3M1N0S8-F1
#
_entry.id   AF-A0A3M1N0S8-F1
#
_cell.length_a   1.000
_cell.length_b   1.000
_cell.length_c   1.000
_cell.angle_alpha   90.00
_cell.angle_beta   90.00
_cell.angle_gamma   90.00
#
_symmetry.space_group_name_H-M   'P 1'
#
loop_
_entity.id
_entity.type
_entity.pdbx_description
1 polymer ?
#
loop_
_entity_poly.entity_id
_entity_poly.type
_entity_poly.pdbx_seq_one_letter_code
_entity_poly.pdbx_strand_id
1 'polypeptide(L)'
;MRIGVWGLWLGVLWAQWVPGPRVDSLPPGWADSLLSRSAGDDTLFYQAEDSLAFDLYRREARLYRSVRLRQTTLRLETGYARLEWGTGLLYGYGRWENDSLRELPVFWYGQERYEMDSLRYDVAKRR
;
A
#
# COMPACT_ATOMS: atom_id res chain seq x y z
N MET A 1 20.94 9.99 -68.14
CA MET A 1 22.08 10.91 -67.89
C MET A 1 21.50 12.21 -67.32
N ARG A 2 21.95 12.63 -66.13
CA ARG A 2 21.47 13.75 -65.28
C ARG A 2 20.11 13.51 -64.59
N ILE A 3 20.04 13.07 -63.32
CA ILE A 3 20.40 13.68 -62.01
C ILE A 3 19.33 14.66 -61.49
N GLY A 4 18.75 14.30 -60.33
CA GLY A 4 18.32 15.19 -59.24
C GLY A 4 17.06 16.03 -59.52
N VAL A 5 16.27 16.48 -58.54
CA VAL A 5 16.50 16.66 -57.11
C VAL A 5 15.14 16.62 -56.40
N TRP A 6 15.19 16.16 -55.15
CA TRP A 6 14.13 16.02 -54.18
C TRP A 6 13.44 17.35 -53.82
N GLY A 7 12.10 17.36 -53.88
CA GLY A 7 11.27 18.49 -53.46
C GLY A 7 10.82 18.38 -52.00
N LEU A 8 11.61 19.01 -51.13
CA LEU A 8 11.29 19.68 -49.87
C LEU A 8 10.02 19.25 -49.07
N TRP A 9 10.34 18.60 -47.94
CA TRP A 9 9.67 18.56 -46.65
C TRP A 9 8.70 19.72 -46.34
N LEU A 10 7.41 19.41 -46.17
CA LEU A 10 6.45 20.25 -45.45
C LEU A 10 6.40 19.79 -43.99
N GLY A 11 7.31 20.32 -43.17
CA GLY A 11 7.27 20.21 -41.72
C GLY A 11 6.26 21.20 -41.16
N VAL A 12 5.04 20.73 -40.86
CA VAL A 12 4.07 21.50 -40.07
C VAL A 12 4.30 21.16 -38.59
N LEU A 13 5.23 21.88 -37.95
CA LEU A 13 5.43 21.86 -36.50
C LEU A 13 4.47 22.87 -35.88
N TRP A 14 3.32 22.40 -35.41
CA TRP A 14 2.48 23.19 -34.52
C TRP A 14 3.22 23.37 -33.20
N ALA A 15 3.53 24.62 -32.86
CA ALA A 15 4.10 25.00 -31.59
C ALA A 15 3.10 24.66 -30.46
N GLN A 16 3.45 23.60 -29.74
CA GLN A 16 2.99 23.20 -28.42
C GLN A 16 2.62 24.37 -27.48
N TRP A 17 1.34 24.45 -27.11
CA TRP A 17 0.90 25.04 -25.85
C TRP A 17 0.44 23.90 -24.94
N VAL A 18 1.40 23.31 -24.24
CA VAL A 18 1.10 22.50 -23.05
C VAL A 18 1.47 23.39 -21.86
N PRO A 19 0.50 23.85 -21.03
CA PRO A 19 0.87 24.43 -19.75
C PRO A 19 1.56 23.33 -18.94
N GLY A 20 2.88 23.45 -18.79
CA GLY A 20 3.65 22.50 -17.97
C GLY A 20 3.08 22.49 -16.55
N PRO A 21 3.03 21.32 -15.87
CA PRO A 21 2.77 21.31 -14.45
C PRO A 21 3.84 22.19 -13.79
N ARG A 22 3.41 23.21 -13.05
CA ARG A 22 4.30 23.91 -12.13
C ARG A 22 4.71 22.90 -11.07
N VAL A 23 5.82 22.22 -11.31
CA VAL A 23 6.49 21.44 -10.29
C VAL A 23 7.24 22.46 -9.46
N ASP A 24 6.70 22.79 -8.29
CA ASP A 24 7.46 23.44 -7.24
C ASP A 24 8.56 22.45 -6.82
N SER A 25 9.70 22.53 -7.50
CA SER A 25 10.86 21.69 -7.21
C SER A 25 11.40 22.11 -5.85
N LEU A 26 11.23 21.24 -4.85
CA LEU A 26 11.86 21.40 -3.55
C LEU A 26 13.39 21.47 -3.72
N PRO A 27 14.10 22.23 -2.86
CA PRO A 27 15.55 22.41 -2.97
C PRO A 27 16.30 21.06 -3.01
N PRO A 28 17.38 20.96 -3.81
CA PRO A 28 18.22 19.76 -3.84
C PRO A 28 18.73 19.43 -2.42
N GLY A 29 18.41 18.23 -1.93
CA GLY A 29 18.73 17.77 -0.57
C GLY A 29 17.53 17.71 0.40
N TRP A 30 16.44 18.45 0.13
CA TRP A 30 15.20 18.35 0.91
C TRP A 30 14.29 17.23 0.41
N ALA A 31 14.24 17.03 -0.91
CA ALA A 31 13.56 15.88 -1.51
C ALA A 31 14.15 14.56 -1.00
N ASP A 32 15.48 14.44 -0.96
CA ASP A 32 16.14 13.23 -0.46
C ASP A 32 15.87 12.98 1.03
N SER A 33 15.77 14.02 1.86
CA SER A 33 15.49 13.87 3.29
C SER A 33 14.01 13.54 3.59
N LEU A 34 13.08 14.02 2.76
CA LEU A 34 11.65 13.69 2.84
C LEU A 34 11.35 12.32 2.22
N LEU A 35 12.15 11.88 1.25
CA LEU A 35 12.09 10.54 0.66
C LEU A 35 12.86 9.49 1.48
N SER A 36 13.91 9.87 2.20
CA SER A 36 14.68 8.96 3.07
C SER A 36 13.94 8.58 4.35
N ARG A 37 12.96 9.39 4.77
CA ARG A 37 11.96 9.00 5.77
C ARG A 37 10.73 8.54 5.00
N SER A 38 10.88 7.42 4.32
CA SER A 38 9.95 6.85 3.34
C SER A 38 8.51 6.81 3.87
N ALA A 39 7.68 7.75 3.40
CA ALA A 39 6.23 7.67 3.58
C ALA A 39 5.64 6.33 3.06
N GLY A 40 6.38 5.59 2.21
CA GLY A 40 6.03 4.26 1.74
C GLY A 40 6.31 3.11 2.72
N ASP A 41 7.33 3.19 3.60
CA ASP A 41 7.66 2.04 4.48
C ASP A 41 6.73 1.91 5.67
N ASP A 42 6.18 3.03 6.15
CA ASP A 42 5.32 3.02 7.33
C ASP A 42 3.82 2.99 6.97
N THR A 43 3.45 3.17 5.69
CA THR A 43 2.03 3.15 5.30
C THR A 43 1.49 1.72 5.29
N LEU A 44 0.54 1.45 6.18
CA LEU A 44 -0.21 0.20 6.22
C LEU A 44 -1.45 0.31 5.32
N PHE A 45 -1.43 -0.41 4.21
CA PHE A 45 -2.59 -0.59 3.35
C PHE A 45 -3.47 -1.71 3.88
N TYR A 46 -4.77 -1.50 3.88
CA TYR A 46 -5.72 -2.50 4.37
C TYR A 46 -6.97 -2.57 3.47
N GLN A 47 -7.49 -3.77 3.33
CA GLN A 47 -8.72 -4.07 2.59
C GLN A 47 -9.48 -5.17 3.34
N ALA A 48 -10.81 -5.10 3.30
CA ALA A 48 -11.71 -6.16 3.74
C ALA A 48 -12.80 -6.35 2.68
N GLU A 49 -13.34 -7.56 2.56
CA GLU A 49 -14.39 -7.87 1.59
C GLU A 49 -15.77 -7.47 2.09
N ASP A 50 -16.05 -7.66 3.37
CA ASP A 50 -17.39 -7.44 3.94
C ASP A 50 -17.52 -6.02 4.48
N SER A 51 -16.74 -5.67 5.52
CA SER A 51 -16.88 -4.36 6.16
C SER A 51 -15.64 -3.89 6.92
N LEU A 52 -15.61 -2.58 7.15
CA LEU A 52 -14.62 -1.86 7.96
C LEU A 52 -15.37 -1.04 9.00
N ALA A 53 -15.02 -1.20 10.27
CA ALA A 53 -15.58 -0.43 11.37
C ALA A 53 -14.47 0.31 12.13
N PHE A 54 -14.63 1.62 12.29
CA PHE A 54 -13.68 2.48 12.99
C PHE A 54 -14.29 2.93 14.32
N ASP A 55 -13.58 2.69 15.42
CA ASP A 55 -13.90 3.26 16.72
C ASP A 55 -12.86 4.34 17.05
N LEU A 56 -13.26 5.59 16.92
CA LEU A 56 -12.39 6.75 17.13
C LEU A 56 -12.05 6.97 18.62
N TYR A 57 -12.94 6.54 19.52
CA TYR A 57 -12.71 6.68 20.97
C TYR A 57 -11.65 5.69 21.44
N ARG A 58 -11.78 4.43 21.00
CA ARG A 58 -10.83 3.36 21.30
C ARG A 58 -9.60 3.36 20.42
N ARG A 59 -9.60 4.14 19.33
CA ARG A 59 -8.52 4.21 18.35
C ARG A 59 -8.25 2.85 17.69
N GLU A 60 -9.31 2.17 17.27
CA GLU A 60 -9.23 0.86 16.63
C GLU A 60 -10.00 0.77 15.30
N ALA A 61 -9.43 0.03 14.34
CA ALA A 61 -10.10 -0.43 13.12
C ALA A 61 -10.37 -1.92 13.22
N ARG A 62 -11.57 -2.33 12.85
CA ARG A 62 -11.97 -3.73 12.73
C ARG A 62 -12.33 -4.02 11.29
N LEU A 63 -11.76 -5.09 10.76
CA LEU A 63 -11.84 -5.49 9.36
C LEU A 63 -12.44 -6.89 9.31
N TYR A 64 -13.45 -7.08 8.46
CA TYR A 64 -14.23 -8.32 8.43
C TYR A 64 -14.21 -8.98 7.05
N ARG A 65 -13.97 -10.30 7.03
CA ARG A 65 -13.94 -11.22 5.87
C ARG A 65 -12.85 -10.92 4.84
N SER A 66 -12.07 -11.94 4.49
CA SER A 66 -11.03 -11.87 3.46
C SER A 66 -10.13 -10.64 3.59
N VAL A 67 -9.73 -10.36 4.83
CA VAL A 67 -8.93 -9.18 5.18
C VAL A 67 -7.53 -9.33 4.61
N ARG A 68 -7.04 -8.27 3.97
CA ARG A 68 -5.68 -8.18 3.46
C ARG A 68 -5.03 -6.90 3.97
N LEU A 69 -3.94 -7.03 4.71
CA LEU A 69 -3.09 -5.92 5.12
C LEU A 69 -1.71 -6.05 4.48
N ARG A 70 -1.13 -4.92 4.09
CA ARG A 70 0.20 -4.87 3.50
C ARG A 70 0.95 -3.60 3.90
N GLN A 71 2.20 -3.79 4.27
CA GLN A 71 3.25 -2.79 4.43
C GLN A 71 4.49 -3.31 3.66
N THR A 72 5.55 -2.52 3.48
CA THR A 72 6.72 -2.94 2.67
C THR A 72 7.22 -4.34 3.00
N THR A 73 7.39 -4.65 4.28
CA THR A 73 7.96 -5.94 4.73
C THR A 73 6.89 -6.92 5.23
N LEU A 74 5.66 -6.46 5.47
CA LEU A 74 4.62 -7.22 6.14
C LEU A 74 3.41 -7.43 5.23
N ARG A 75 2.89 -8.64 5.20
CA ARG A 75 1.56 -8.94 4.63
C ARG A 75 0.81 -9.82 5.61
N LEU A 76 -0.48 -9.55 5.79
CA LEU A 76 -1.39 -10.38 6.55
C LEU A 76 -2.63 -10.66 5.71
N GLU A 77 -2.99 -11.93 5.59
CA GLU A 77 -4.29 -12.36 5.07
C GLU A 77 -5.02 -13.12 6.15
N THR A 78 -6.26 -12.73 6.47
CA THR A 78 -7.00 -13.30 7.59
C THR A 78 -8.50 -13.03 7.47
N GLY A 79 -9.35 -13.75 8.20
CA GLY A 79 -10.80 -13.56 8.14
C GLY A 79 -11.31 -12.40 8.99
N TYR A 80 -10.57 -12.03 10.02
CA TYR A 80 -10.85 -10.87 10.84
C TYR A 80 -9.55 -10.23 11.32
N ALA A 81 -9.46 -8.91 11.22
CA ALA A 81 -8.33 -8.17 11.77
C ALA A 81 -8.80 -7.03 12.66
N ARG A 82 -8.01 -6.77 13.71
CA ARG A 82 -8.18 -5.59 14.56
C ARG A 82 -6.87 -4.84 14.64
N LEU A 83 -6.88 -3.57 14.25
CA LEU A 83 -5.74 -2.67 14.33
C LEU A 83 -6.01 -1.61 15.38
N GLU A 84 -5.24 -1.61 16.46
CA GLU A 84 -5.23 -0.55 17.47
C GLU A 84 -4.17 0.49 17.09
N TRP A 85 -4.55 1.55 16.36
CA TRP A 85 -3.57 2.56 15.92
C TRP A 85 -3.07 3.46 17.06
N GLY A 86 -3.70 3.42 18.24
CA GLY A 86 -3.16 4.06 19.44
C GLY A 86 -1.88 3.38 19.97
N THR A 87 -1.76 2.07 19.81
CA THR A 87 -0.65 1.25 20.33
C THR A 87 0.22 0.63 19.24
N GLY A 88 -0.28 0.59 18.00
CA GLY A 88 0.34 -0.11 16.87
C GLY A 88 0.08 -1.63 16.88
N LEU A 89 -0.82 -2.12 17.74
CA LEU A 89 -1.10 -3.56 17.83
C LEU A 89 -2.05 -4.01 16.72
N LEU A 90 -1.59 -4.95 15.91
CA LEU A 90 -2.34 -5.66 14.89
C LEU A 90 -2.66 -7.06 15.38
N TYR A 91 -3.93 -7.43 15.30
CA TYR A 91 -4.42 -8.75 15.58
C TYR A 91 -5.05 -9.36 14.33
N GLY A 92 -4.85 -10.67 14.14
CA GLY A 92 -5.47 -11.44 13.06
C GLY A 92 -6.08 -12.72 13.61
N TYR A 93 -7.30 -13.04 13.19
CA TYR A 93 -8.01 -14.23 13.63
C TYR A 93 -8.78 -14.86 12.47
N GLY A 94 -8.95 -16.17 12.52
CA GLY A 94 -9.90 -16.85 11.66
C GLY A 94 -11.33 -16.35 11.90
N ARG A 95 -12.17 -16.54 10.90
CA ARG A 95 -13.60 -16.26 10.93
C ARG A 95 -14.35 -17.58 11.12
N TRP A 96 -15.26 -17.64 12.09
CA TRP A 96 -16.17 -18.77 12.23
C TRP A 96 -17.20 -18.75 11.11
N GLU A 97 -17.32 -19.86 10.39
CA GLU A 97 -18.35 -20.09 9.39
C GLU A 97 -19.01 -21.44 9.69
N ASN A 98 -20.26 -21.39 10.15
CA ASN A 98 -20.97 -22.52 10.75
C ASN A 98 -20.15 -23.09 11.94
N ASP A 99 -19.67 -24.32 11.84
CA ASP A 99 -18.88 -25.01 12.88
C ASP A 99 -17.39 -25.14 12.54
N SER A 100 -16.89 -24.38 11.56
CA SER A 100 -15.50 -24.45 11.12
C SER A 100 -14.85 -23.07 11.11
N LEU A 101 -13.63 -23.01 11.64
CA LEU A 101 -12.79 -21.83 11.56
C LEU A 101 -12.19 -21.74 10.16
N ARG A 102 -12.41 -20.61 9.48
CA ARG A 102 -11.94 -20.34 8.12
C ARG A 102 -11.12 -19.07 8.06
N GLU A 103 -10.42 -18.87 6.94
CA GLU A 103 -9.61 -17.68 6.70
C GLU A 103 -8.60 -17.45 7.85
N LEU A 104 -7.94 -18.54 8.27
CA LEU A 104 -6.90 -18.48 9.29
C LEU A 104 -5.81 -17.49 8.88
N PRO A 105 -5.19 -16.77 9.84
CA PRO A 105 -4.11 -15.87 9.55
C PRO A 105 -2.96 -16.54 8.79
N VAL A 106 -2.64 -15.94 7.65
CA VAL A 106 -1.40 -16.18 6.94
C VAL A 106 -0.60 -14.90 6.99
N PHE A 107 0.56 -14.96 7.61
CA PHE A 107 1.44 -13.83 7.82
C PHE A 107 2.70 -14.00 6.99
N TRP A 108 3.13 -12.92 6.34
CA TRP A 108 4.41 -12.88 5.65
C TRP A 108 5.27 -11.77 6.21
N TYR A 109 6.53 -12.10 6.44
CA TYR A 109 7.58 -11.15 6.79
C TYR A 109 8.72 -11.28 5.78
N GLY A 110 8.83 -10.31 4.87
CA GLY A 110 9.70 -10.42 3.70
C GLY A 110 9.29 -11.59 2.80
N GLN A 111 10.14 -12.62 2.75
CA GLN A 111 9.89 -13.83 1.96
C GLN A 111 9.36 -15.01 2.78
N GLU A 112 9.36 -14.88 4.11
CA GLU A 112 8.94 -15.95 5.01
C GLU A 112 7.41 -15.96 5.14
N ARG A 113 6.81 -17.16 5.20
CA ARG A 113 5.37 -17.38 5.34
C ARG A 113 5.09 -18.18 6.60
N TYR A 114 4.12 -17.71 7.38
CA TYR A 114 3.68 -18.32 8.63
C TYR A 114 2.17 -18.51 8.60
N GLU A 115 1.72 -19.74 8.80
CA GLU A 115 0.32 -20.08 9.00
C GLU A 115 0.09 -20.30 10.49
N MET A 116 -0.95 -19.69 11.03
CA MET A 116 -1.17 -19.67 12.48
C MET A 116 -2.66 -19.57 12.81
N ASP A 117 -3.03 -19.99 14.02
CA ASP A 117 -4.42 -19.92 14.49
C ASP A 117 -4.85 -18.49 14.85
N SER A 118 -3.89 -17.70 15.33
CA SER A 118 -4.08 -16.29 15.65
C SER A 118 -2.76 -15.53 15.54
N LEU A 119 -2.84 -14.24 15.20
CA LEU A 119 -1.72 -13.32 15.13
C LEU A 119 -1.89 -12.21 16.16
N ARG A 120 -0.79 -11.86 16.83
CA ARG A 120 -0.61 -10.57 17.50
C ARG A 120 0.75 -10.01 17.09
N TYR A 121 0.76 -8.82 16.52
CA TYR A 121 1.95 -8.16 15.99
C TYR A 121 1.95 -6.68 16.36
N ASP A 122 3.06 -6.17 16.85
CA ASP A 122 3.30 -4.75 17.11
C ASP A 122 3.93 -4.13 15.86
N VAL A 123 3.12 -3.42 15.06
CA VAL A 123 3.55 -2.78 13.81
C VAL A 123 4.59 -1.70 14.07
N ALA A 124 4.49 -0.99 15.19
CA ALA A 124 5.41 0.08 15.55
C ALA A 124 6.79 -0.46 15.95
N LYS A 125 6.84 -1.63 16.59
CA LYS A 125 8.10 -2.27 17.03
C LYS A 125 8.59 -3.40 16.11
N ARG A 126 7.80 -3.72 15.08
CA ARG A 126 8.04 -4.79 14.12
C ARG A 126 8.26 -6.17 14.78
N ARG A 127 7.43 -6.54 15.76
CA ARG A 127 7.57 -7.80 16.53
C ARG A 127 6.27 -8.37 17.06
#